data_AF-A0A2U9SNA4-F1
#
_entry.id   AF-A0A2U9SNA4-F1
#
_cell.length_a   1.000
_cell.length_b   1.000
_cell.length_c   1.000
_cell.angle_alpha   90.00
_cell.angle_beta   90.00
_cell.angle_gamma   90.00
#
_symmetry.space_group_name_H-M   'P 1'
#
loop_
_entity.id
_entity.type
_entity.pdbx_description
1 polymer ?
#
loop_
_entity_poly.entity_id
_entity_poly.type
_entity_poly.pdbx_seq_one_letter_code
_entity_poly.pdbx_strand_id
1 'polypeptide(L)'
;MSLNAGSTTFAARLLMFVTILLGTAGCSRATDASPPAQGAQAGSVAPASAPETMGLKLNALNYTDVPVGAFYVDGTWGGTVPSRIGSGGGAIICCVALPRKWRPGLTVNVQWRDDNLYRKDPKALASRVVPVERYDEFSDGFLWVLFFPHDRIKVYASQWMPGYRGFPENLQAPDEACPENFTLRNSDPQCPNPDKRIAP
;
A
#
# COMPACT_ATOMS: atom_id res chain seq x y z
N MET A 1 31.48 38.25 31.99
CA MET A 1 31.69 37.33 33.12
C MET A 1 32.11 35.99 32.53
N SER A 2 33.38 35.65 32.76
CA SER A 2 34.08 34.45 32.29
C SER A 2 33.81 33.27 33.20
N LEU A 3 33.97 32.03 32.70
CA LEU A 3 34.57 30.83 33.32
C LEU A 3 34.73 29.77 32.20
N ASN A 4 35.92 29.63 31.61
CA ASN A 4 36.92 28.54 31.78
C ASN A 4 36.37 27.11 31.58
N ALA A 5 36.75 26.37 30.53
CA ALA A 5 38.04 25.74 30.18
C ALA A 5 38.14 24.28 30.69
N GLY A 6 38.31 23.34 29.76
CA GLY A 6 38.60 21.93 30.01
C GLY A 6 39.09 21.25 28.73
N SER A 7 40.42 21.12 28.61
CA SER A 7 41.18 20.50 27.54
C SER A 7 41.58 19.08 27.95
N THR A 8 41.48 18.10 27.04
CA THR A 8 42.41 16.95 26.97
C THR A 8 42.47 16.40 25.54
N THR A 9 43.59 16.67 24.90
CA THR A 9 44.17 15.96 23.74
C THR A 9 44.77 14.62 24.14
N PHE A 10 44.68 13.57 23.30
CA PHE A 10 45.70 12.52 23.02
C PHE A 10 45.10 11.63 21.90
N ALA A 11 45.51 11.74 20.63
CA ALA A 11 46.74 11.25 19.99
C ALA A 11 46.43 10.07 19.05
N ALA A 12 46.76 10.28 17.77
CA ALA A 12 46.65 9.37 16.64
C ALA A 12 47.40 8.04 16.80
N ARG A 13 47.00 7.01 16.03
CA ARG A 13 47.83 6.49 14.92
C ARG A 13 47.12 5.42 14.08
N LEU A 14 47.14 5.72 12.78
CA LEU A 14 46.75 4.95 11.59
C LEU A 14 47.69 3.76 11.34
N LEU A 15 47.20 2.62 10.83
CA LEU A 15 47.92 1.81 9.85
C LEU A 15 46.99 0.83 9.10
N MET A 16 46.84 1.09 7.80
CA MET A 16 46.36 0.15 6.79
C MET A 16 47.35 -1.02 6.65
N PHE A 17 46.85 -2.24 6.46
CA PHE A 17 47.61 -3.30 5.82
C PHE A 17 46.82 -3.83 4.61
N VAL A 18 47.25 -3.37 3.44
CA VAL A 18 46.99 -3.96 2.13
C VAL A 18 47.96 -5.11 1.97
N THR A 19 47.47 -6.33 1.74
CA THR A 19 48.27 -7.42 1.20
C THR A 19 47.60 -7.97 -0.05
N ILE A 20 48.10 -7.46 -1.17
CA ILE A 20 47.90 -7.95 -2.52
C ILE A 20 48.84 -9.15 -2.72
N LEU A 21 48.31 -10.31 -3.09
CA LEU A 21 49.10 -11.40 -3.65
C LEU A 21 48.88 -11.43 -5.17
N LEU A 22 49.90 -10.98 -5.89
CA LEU A 22 50.09 -11.20 -7.32
C LEU A 22 50.43 -12.68 -7.55
N GLY A 23 49.60 -13.38 -8.32
CA GLY A 23 49.97 -14.62 -9.00
C GLY A 23 49.94 -14.39 -10.50
N THR A 24 51.10 -14.42 -11.16
CA THR A 24 51.24 -14.27 -12.61
C THR A 24 51.24 -15.60 -13.34
N ALA A 25 50.45 -15.64 -14.42
CA ALA A 25 50.63 -16.34 -15.70
C ALA A 25 51.00 -17.83 -15.72
N GLY A 26 50.03 -18.64 -16.13
CA GLY A 26 50.24 -19.93 -16.79
C GLY A 26 49.15 -20.16 -17.83
N CYS A 27 49.37 -19.72 -19.07
CA CYS A 27 48.57 -20.16 -20.21
C CYS A 27 48.88 -21.62 -20.51
N SER A 28 47.88 -22.49 -20.45
CA SER A 28 47.91 -23.77 -21.16
C SER A 28 46.54 -23.96 -21.82
N ARG A 29 46.56 -23.91 -23.16
CA ARG A 29 45.48 -24.42 -23.98
C ARG A 29 45.39 -25.92 -23.73
N ALA A 30 44.27 -26.37 -23.18
CA ALA A 30 43.81 -27.73 -23.34
C ALA A 30 42.39 -27.65 -23.92
N THR A 31 42.31 -27.88 -25.22
CA THR A 31 41.10 -28.30 -25.90
C THR A 31 40.71 -29.64 -25.32
N ASP A 32 39.69 -29.69 -24.47
CA ASP A 32 39.01 -30.93 -24.16
C ASP A 32 37.51 -30.73 -24.30
N ALA A 33 37.00 -31.43 -25.31
CA ALA A 33 35.63 -31.81 -25.60
C ALA A 33 34.53 -31.15 -24.77
N SER A 34 33.72 -30.33 -25.46
CA SER A 34 32.32 -30.12 -25.11
C SER A 34 31.68 -31.47 -24.74
N PRO A 35 30.96 -31.58 -23.60
CA PRO A 35 30.01 -32.67 -23.43
C PRO A 35 29.03 -32.62 -24.62
N PRO A 36 28.58 -33.75 -25.17
CA PRO A 36 27.55 -33.71 -26.19
C PRO A 36 26.36 -32.95 -25.58
N ALA A 37 25.84 -32.00 -26.34
CA ALA A 37 24.58 -31.34 -26.05
C ALA A 37 23.54 -32.43 -25.78
N GLN A 38 23.29 -32.69 -24.50
CA GLN A 38 22.10 -33.41 -24.10
C GLN A 38 20.98 -32.49 -24.51
N GLY A 39 20.29 -32.91 -25.57
CA GLY A 39 19.18 -32.17 -26.14
C GLY A 39 18.32 -31.69 -25.01
N ALA A 40 18.16 -30.36 -24.92
CA ALA A 40 17.09 -29.79 -24.15
C ALA A 40 15.81 -30.40 -24.72
N GLN A 41 15.32 -31.45 -24.07
CA GLN A 41 13.95 -31.86 -24.23
C GLN A 41 13.17 -30.62 -23.85
N ALA A 42 12.56 -29.99 -24.86
CA ALA A 42 11.46 -29.08 -24.67
C ALA A 42 10.34 -29.90 -24.04
N GLY A 43 10.48 -30.16 -22.74
CA GLY A 43 9.37 -30.54 -21.90
C GLY A 43 8.37 -29.43 -22.07
N SER A 44 7.23 -29.77 -22.65
CA SER A 44 6.07 -28.90 -22.75
C SER A 44 5.80 -28.35 -21.36
N VAL A 45 6.22 -27.11 -21.11
CA VAL A 45 5.77 -26.38 -19.94
C VAL A 45 4.29 -26.16 -20.21
N ALA A 46 3.44 -27.00 -19.63
CA ALA A 46 2.02 -26.73 -19.54
C ALA A 46 1.89 -25.28 -19.02
N PRO A 47 1.02 -24.45 -19.60
CA PRO A 47 0.87 -23.08 -19.14
C PRO A 47 0.60 -23.13 -17.63
N ALA A 48 1.48 -22.49 -16.85
CA ALA A 48 1.30 -22.40 -15.41
C ALA A 48 -0.08 -21.79 -15.16
N SER A 49 -0.92 -22.49 -14.37
CA SER A 49 -2.18 -21.92 -13.91
C SER A 49 -1.89 -20.61 -13.19
N ALA A 50 -2.73 -19.60 -13.41
CA ALA A 50 -2.60 -18.33 -12.69
C ALA A 50 -2.60 -18.61 -11.17
N PRO A 51 -1.77 -17.91 -10.37
CA PRO A 51 -1.73 -18.11 -8.92
C PRO A 51 -3.13 -17.90 -8.33
N GLU A 52 -3.53 -18.71 -7.35
CA GLU A 52 -4.88 -18.66 -6.75
C GLU A 52 -5.19 -17.33 -6.05
N THR A 53 -4.14 -16.57 -5.71
CA THR A 53 -4.22 -15.24 -5.12
C THR A 53 -3.79 -14.16 -6.12
N MET A 54 -4.32 -12.96 -5.90
CA MET A 54 -3.90 -11.74 -6.57
C MET A 54 -3.29 -10.78 -5.55
N GLY A 55 -2.18 -10.15 -5.93
CA GLY A 55 -1.60 -9.05 -5.16
C GLY A 55 -2.30 -7.75 -5.52
N LEU A 56 -2.80 -7.05 -4.52
CA LEU A 56 -3.48 -5.77 -4.68
C LEU A 56 -2.69 -4.64 -4.05
N LYS A 57 -2.74 -3.47 -4.69
CA LYS A 57 -2.21 -2.23 -4.14
C LYS A 57 -3.13 -1.76 -3.00
N LEU A 58 -2.61 -1.60 -1.80
CA LEU A 58 -3.39 -1.10 -0.67
C LEU A 58 -3.55 0.42 -0.79
N ASN A 59 -4.78 0.88 -0.69
CA ASN A 59 -5.14 2.29 -0.73
C ASN A 59 -6.37 2.54 0.16
N ALA A 60 -6.64 3.81 0.49
CA ALA A 60 -7.76 4.17 1.34
C ALA A 60 -8.41 5.50 0.92
N LEU A 61 -9.69 5.60 1.24
CA LEU A 61 -10.50 6.80 1.10
C LEU A 61 -11.14 7.11 2.46
N ASN A 62 -11.16 8.37 2.83
CA ASN A 62 -11.72 8.83 4.08
C ASN A 62 -12.81 9.86 3.82
N TYR A 63 -14.06 9.47 4.02
CA TYR A 63 -15.23 10.35 3.90
C TYR A 63 -15.53 11.11 5.19
N THR A 64 -14.67 11.00 6.22
CA THR A 64 -14.82 11.70 7.50
C THR A 64 -14.00 13.00 7.53
N ASP A 65 -14.35 13.91 8.44
CA ASP A 65 -13.58 15.15 8.66
C ASP A 65 -12.32 14.95 9.53
N VAL A 66 -12.01 13.72 9.96
CA VAL A 66 -10.87 13.43 10.83
C VAL A 66 -9.81 12.65 10.06
N PRO A 67 -8.58 13.16 9.93
CA PRO A 67 -7.51 12.42 9.26
C PRO A 67 -7.18 11.09 9.96
N VAL A 68 -6.78 10.10 9.15
CA VAL A 68 -6.24 8.82 9.63
C VAL A 68 -4.72 8.88 9.51
N GLY A 69 -4.04 9.06 10.64
CA GLY A 69 -2.59 9.17 10.70
C GLY A 69 -1.84 7.86 10.43
N ALA A 70 -2.51 6.71 10.53
CA ALA A 70 -1.99 5.42 10.06
C ALA A 70 -3.13 4.42 9.88
N PHE A 71 -3.04 3.57 8.86
CA PHE A 71 -3.86 2.36 8.77
C PHE A 71 -3.07 1.14 8.31
N TYR A 72 -3.61 -0.03 8.62
CA TYR A 72 -3.04 -1.33 8.29
C TYR A 72 -4.13 -2.31 7.88
N VAL A 73 -3.79 -3.22 6.98
CA VAL A 73 -4.64 -4.38 6.63
C VAL A 73 -3.83 -5.64 6.80
N ASP A 74 -4.27 -6.53 7.68
CA ASP A 74 -3.57 -7.79 8.02
C ASP A 74 -2.08 -7.57 8.34
N GLY A 75 -1.79 -6.49 9.07
CA GLY A 75 -0.43 -6.09 9.45
C GLY A 75 0.35 -5.32 8.38
N THR A 76 -0.14 -5.24 7.14
CA THR A 76 0.46 -4.44 6.07
C THR A 76 0.12 -2.98 6.26
N TRP A 77 1.14 -2.11 6.40
CA TRP A 77 0.93 -0.66 6.53
C TRP A 77 0.42 -0.07 5.21
N GLY A 78 -0.61 0.77 5.29
CA GLY A 78 -1.27 1.36 4.12
C GLY A 78 -1.02 2.85 3.90
N GLY A 79 -0.47 3.57 4.89
CA GLY A 79 -0.20 5.00 4.76
C GLY A 79 -0.97 5.88 5.76
N THR A 80 -0.84 7.18 5.54
CA THR A 80 -1.70 8.21 6.12
C THR A 80 -2.83 8.54 5.15
N VAL A 81 -4.04 8.76 5.64
CA VAL A 81 -5.19 9.16 4.82
C VAL A 81 -5.64 10.54 5.29
N PRO A 82 -5.63 11.56 4.41
CA PRO A 82 -6.20 12.86 4.74
C PRO A 82 -7.65 12.73 5.23
N SER A 83 -8.18 13.79 5.85
CA SER A 83 -9.63 13.93 5.97
C SER A 83 -10.29 13.98 4.58
N ARG A 84 -11.62 14.02 4.54
CA ARG A 84 -12.43 14.14 3.33
C ARG A 84 -11.84 15.08 2.28
N ILE A 85 -11.40 16.27 2.68
CA ILE A 85 -10.69 17.21 1.80
C ILE A 85 -9.25 16.71 1.57
N GLY A 86 -8.95 16.37 0.31
CA GLY A 86 -7.65 15.84 -0.12
C GLY A 86 -7.54 14.31 -0.09
N SER A 87 -8.63 13.59 0.23
CA SER A 87 -8.63 12.12 0.28
C SER A 87 -8.97 11.47 -1.08
N GLY A 88 -8.26 11.82 -2.16
CA GLY A 88 -8.44 11.22 -3.49
C GLY A 88 -7.81 9.83 -3.71
N GLY A 89 -7.15 9.24 -2.70
CA GLY A 89 -6.48 7.94 -2.81
C GLY A 89 -5.02 7.99 -3.24
N GLY A 90 -4.20 8.84 -2.60
CA GLY A 90 -2.83 9.15 -3.03
C GLY A 90 -1.70 8.23 -2.53
N ALA A 91 -1.90 7.45 -1.47
CA ALA A 91 -0.87 6.55 -0.93
C ALA A 91 -1.06 5.13 -1.48
N ILE A 92 -0.18 4.72 -2.40
CA ILE A 92 -0.19 3.38 -2.98
C ILE A 92 0.94 2.58 -2.33
N ILE A 93 0.59 1.64 -1.45
CA ILE A 93 1.54 0.69 -0.86
C ILE A 93 1.29 -0.70 -1.43
N CYS A 94 2.35 -1.39 -1.86
CA CYS A 94 2.28 -2.78 -2.28
C CYS A 94 2.67 -3.71 -1.11
N CYS A 95 2.00 -4.84 -0.87
CA CYS A 95 0.76 -5.34 -1.48
C CYS A 95 0.02 -6.21 -0.45
N VAL A 96 -1.31 -6.31 -0.58
CA VAL A 96 -2.13 -7.26 0.20
C VAL A 96 -2.61 -8.36 -0.74
N ALA A 97 -2.53 -9.62 -0.31
CA ALA A 97 -2.96 -10.77 -1.10
C ALA A 97 -4.42 -11.11 -0.80
N LEU A 98 -5.25 -11.20 -1.85
CA LEU A 98 -6.60 -11.74 -1.77
C LEU A 98 -6.77 -12.94 -2.72
N PRO A 99 -7.74 -13.84 -2.48
CA PRO A 99 -8.10 -14.87 -3.45
C PRO A 99 -8.52 -14.25 -4.79
N ARG A 100 -8.22 -14.86 -5.94
CA ARG A 100 -8.73 -14.38 -7.24
C ARG A 100 -10.24 -14.47 -7.35
N LYS A 101 -10.83 -15.52 -6.77
CA LYS A 101 -12.28 -15.73 -6.73
C LYS A 101 -12.78 -15.41 -5.32
N TRP A 102 -13.66 -14.43 -5.23
CA TRP A 102 -14.33 -14.10 -3.96
C TRP A 102 -15.13 -15.30 -3.43
N ARG A 103 -15.22 -15.42 -2.12
CA ARG A 103 -16.06 -16.41 -1.43
C ARG A 103 -16.76 -15.80 -0.21
N PRO A 104 -17.95 -16.28 0.19
CA PRO A 104 -18.59 -15.87 1.43
C PRO A 104 -17.67 -16.05 2.64
N GLY A 105 -17.68 -15.06 3.55
CA GLY A 105 -16.83 -15.07 4.75
C GLY A 105 -15.40 -14.57 4.54
N LEU A 106 -15.03 -14.11 3.34
CA LEU A 106 -13.76 -13.42 3.12
C LEU A 106 -13.71 -12.13 3.94
N THR A 107 -12.71 -12.00 4.81
CA THR A 107 -12.52 -10.87 5.72
C THR A 107 -11.05 -10.47 5.76
N VAL A 108 -10.80 -9.24 6.23
CA VAL A 108 -9.47 -8.74 6.58
C VAL A 108 -9.53 -8.02 7.93
N ASN A 109 -8.42 -7.97 8.66
CA ASN A 109 -8.30 -7.14 9.85
C ASN A 109 -7.81 -5.74 9.47
N VAL A 110 -8.65 -4.73 9.63
CA VAL A 110 -8.30 -3.32 9.47
C VAL A 110 -7.93 -2.74 10.81
N GLN A 111 -6.74 -2.16 10.91
CA GLN A 111 -6.31 -1.37 12.06
C GLN A 111 -6.07 0.07 11.64
N TRP A 112 -6.40 1.04 12.49
CA TRP A 112 -6.19 2.44 12.17
C TRP A 112 -6.00 3.30 13.43
N ARG A 113 -5.37 4.45 13.23
CA ARG A 113 -5.27 5.53 14.21
C ARG A 113 -5.68 6.82 13.53
N ASP A 114 -6.83 7.36 13.95
CA ASP A 114 -7.23 8.72 13.59
C ASP A 114 -6.58 9.74 14.54
N ASP A 115 -6.69 11.01 14.19
CA ASP A 115 -6.12 12.08 15.00
C ASP A 115 -6.78 12.17 16.39
N ASN A 116 -8.03 11.73 16.54
CA ASN A 116 -8.70 11.69 17.84
C ASN A 116 -8.05 10.67 18.78
N LEU A 117 -7.72 9.47 18.28
CA LEU A 117 -7.00 8.44 19.01
C LEU A 117 -5.57 8.88 19.29
N TYR A 118 -4.88 9.44 18.30
CA TYR A 118 -3.50 9.89 18.45
C TYR A 118 -3.33 10.94 19.56
N ARG A 119 -4.27 11.89 19.67
CA ARG A 119 -4.24 12.91 20.73
C ARG A 119 -4.39 12.33 22.14
N LYS A 120 -5.02 11.15 22.28
CA LYS A 120 -5.18 10.47 23.58
C LYS A 120 -3.97 9.60 23.89
N ASP A 121 -3.50 8.84 22.92
CA ASP A 121 -2.31 8.01 23.02
C ASP A 121 -1.68 7.84 21.62
N PRO A 122 -0.45 8.34 21.39
CA PRO A 122 0.27 8.18 20.13
C PRO A 122 0.46 6.73 19.68
N LYS A 123 0.32 5.74 20.58
CA LYS A 123 0.43 4.31 20.29
C LYS A 123 -0.91 3.61 20.10
N ALA A 124 -2.04 4.28 20.34
CA ALA A 124 -3.36 3.66 20.21
C ALA A 124 -3.69 3.28 18.76
N LEU A 125 -4.26 2.09 18.57
CA LEU A 125 -4.86 1.62 17.32
C LEU A 125 -6.25 1.08 17.62
N ALA A 126 -7.24 1.52 16.84
CA ALA A 126 -8.50 0.80 16.72
C ALA A 126 -8.32 -0.36 15.74
N SER A 127 -9.14 -1.40 15.89
CA SER A 127 -9.09 -2.62 15.06
C SER A 127 -10.49 -3.13 14.78
N ARG A 128 -10.71 -3.67 13.58
CA ARG A 128 -11.95 -4.35 13.22
C ARG A 128 -11.69 -5.39 12.13
N VAL A 129 -12.30 -6.57 12.29
CA VAL A 129 -12.43 -7.54 11.20
C VAL A 129 -13.55 -7.07 10.28
N VAL A 130 -13.23 -6.78 9.04
CA VAL A 130 -14.17 -6.23 8.04
C VAL A 130 -14.33 -7.23 6.90
N PRO A 131 -15.57 -7.54 6.47
CA PRO A 131 -15.77 -8.35 5.28
C PRO A 131 -15.24 -7.62 4.05
N VAL A 132 -14.59 -8.38 3.16
CA VAL A 132 -14.28 -7.90 1.82
C VAL A 132 -15.54 -8.06 0.99
N GLU A 133 -16.04 -6.97 0.45
CA GLU A 133 -17.23 -6.95 -0.39
C GLU A 133 -17.01 -7.81 -1.64
N ARG A 134 -18.11 -8.35 -2.19
CA ARG A 134 -18.04 -9.24 -3.35
C ARG A 134 -17.38 -8.54 -4.54
N TYR A 135 -16.45 -9.24 -5.19
CA TYR A 135 -15.81 -8.82 -6.43
C TYR A 135 -15.80 -9.95 -7.46
N ASP A 136 -15.81 -9.56 -8.73
CA ASP A 136 -15.52 -10.45 -9.85
C ASP A 136 -14.00 -10.59 -10.04
N GLU A 137 -13.56 -11.63 -10.72
CA GLU A 137 -12.13 -11.89 -10.93
C GLU A 137 -11.48 -10.83 -11.84
N PHE A 138 -10.34 -10.27 -11.41
CA PHE A 138 -9.53 -9.34 -12.18
C PHE A 138 -8.01 -9.57 -11.96
N SER A 139 -7.16 -8.94 -12.78
CA SER A 139 -5.72 -9.24 -12.82
C SER A 139 -4.82 -8.22 -12.10
N ASP A 140 -5.23 -6.96 -12.02
CA ASP A 140 -4.53 -5.88 -11.31
C ASP A 140 -5.56 -4.88 -10.77
N GLY A 141 -5.25 -4.29 -9.62
CA GLY A 141 -6.12 -3.32 -8.98
C GLY A 141 -5.71 -3.03 -7.56
N PHE A 142 -6.69 -2.60 -6.77
CA PHE A 142 -6.49 -2.09 -5.43
C PHE A 142 -7.34 -2.85 -4.43
N LEU A 143 -6.83 -2.91 -3.20
CA LEU A 143 -7.64 -3.13 -2.01
C LEU A 143 -7.91 -1.77 -1.40
N TRP A 144 -9.16 -1.34 -1.46
CA TRP A 144 -9.62 -0.06 -0.94
C TRP A 144 -10.19 -0.23 0.47
N VAL A 145 -9.67 0.53 1.43
CA VAL A 145 -10.29 0.72 2.76
C VAL A 145 -11.02 2.06 2.77
N LEU A 146 -12.33 2.04 2.94
CA LEU A 146 -13.15 3.25 2.97
C LEU A 146 -13.62 3.52 4.39
N PHE A 147 -13.20 4.64 4.97
CA PHE A 147 -13.69 5.15 6.25
C PHE A 147 -14.86 6.09 6.01
N PHE A 148 -16.02 5.78 6.57
CA PHE A 148 -17.24 6.60 6.47
C PHE A 148 -17.60 7.23 7.81
N PRO A 149 -18.44 8.28 7.82
CA PRO A 149 -19.10 8.76 9.03
C PRO A 149 -19.79 7.63 9.80
N HIS A 150 -19.97 7.84 11.11
CA HIS A 150 -20.63 6.90 12.02
C HIS A 150 -19.92 5.54 12.17
N ASP A 151 -18.58 5.55 12.24
CA ASP A 151 -17.73 4.37 12.45
C ASP A 151 -17.97 3.23 11.45
N ARG A 152 -18.41 3.55 10.23
CA ARG A 152 -18.62 2.56 9.18
C ARG A 152 -17.34 2.41 8.35
N ILE A 153 -16.91 1.17 8.15
CA ILE A 153 -15.73 0.84 7.32
C ILE A 153 -16.17 -0.18 6.28
N LYS A 154 -15.78 0.04 5.03
CA LYS A 154 -15.95 -0.93 3.93
C LYS A 154 -14.61 -1.27 3.31
N VAL A 155 -14.48 -2.52 2.85
CA VAL A 155 -13.29 -2.99 2.12
C VAL A 155 -13.71 -3.53 0.77
N TYR A 156 -13.07 -3.04 -0.29
CA TYR A 156 -13.35 -3.44 -1.67
C TYR A 156 -12.09 -3.86 -2.40
N ALA A 157 -12.15 -4.94 -3.15
CA ALA A 157 -11.19 -5.21 -4.20
C ALA A 157 -11.74 -4.65 -5.53
N SER A 158 -10.99 -3.78 -6.21
CA SER A 158 -11.44 -3.20 -7.48
C SER A 158 -10.28 -2.76 -8.37
N GLN A 159 -10.45 -2.93 -9.67
CA GLN A 159 -9.57 -2.37 -10.70
C GLN A 159 -9.88 -0.91 -11.04
N TRP A 160 -11.00 -0.37 -10.55
CA TRP A 160 -11.45 0.98 -10.85
C TRP A 160 -11.01 1.97 -9.76
N MET A 161 -10.83 3.23 -10.17
CA MET A 161 -10.60 4.37 -9.29
C MET A 161 -11.95 5.02 -8.91
N PRO A 162 -12.06 5.70 -7.76
CA PRO A 162 -13.27 6.43 -7.39
C PRO A 162 -13.71 7.41 -8.47
N GLY A 163 -15.02 7.59 -8.64
CA GLY A 163 -15.62 8.44 -9.67
C GLY A 163 -15.78 7.80 -11.06
N TYR A 164 -15.14 6.66 -11.34
CA TYR A 164 -15.34 5.92 -12.58
C TYR A 164 -16.55 4.97 -12.51
N ARG A 165 -17.22 4.78 -13.66
CA ARG A 165 -18.27 3.76 -13.81
C ARG A 165 -17.66 2.38 -13.58
N GLY A 166 -18.03 1.72 -12.49
CA GLY A 166 -17.47 0.43 -12.06
C GLY A 166 -16.70 0.48 -10.75
N PHE A 167 -16.37 1.67 -10.23
CA PHE A 167 -15.94 1.77 -8.84
C PHE A 167 -17.07 1.26 -7.92
N PRO A 168 -16.75 0.54 -6.82
CA PRO A 168 -17.77 -0.03 -5.96
C PRO A 168 -18.83 0.99 -5.56
N GLU A 169 -20.10 0.59 -5.70
CA GLU A 169 -21.30 1.42 -5.45
C GLU A 169 -21.37 2.74 -6.25
N ASN A 170 -20.53 2.91 -7.27
CA ASN A 170 -20.36 4.15 -8.03
C ASN A 170 -19.98 5.36 -7.15
N LEU A 171 -19.24 5.11 -6.07
CA LEU A 171 -18.78 6.17 -5.16
C LEU A 171 -17.83 7.14 -5.89
N GLN A 172 -18.02 8.43 -5.62
CA GLN A 172 -17.09 9.49 -6.00
C GLN A 172 -15.91 9.56 -5.03
N ALA A 173 -14.82 10.21 -5.44
CA ALA A 173 -13.72 10.47 -4.51
C ALA A 173 -14.20 11.36 -3.36
N PRO A 174 -13.75 11.16 -2.10
CA PRO A 174 -14.20 11.93 -0.94
C PRO A 174 -14.14 13.46 -1.11
N ASP A 175 -13.13 13.94 -1.83
CA ASP A 175 -12.89 15.36 -2.14
C ASP A 175 -13.67 15.86 -3.35
N GLU A 176 -14.42 14.99 -4.03
CA GLU A 176 -15.39 15.34 -5.08
C GLU A 176 -16.83 14.98 -4.68
N ALA A 177 -17.01 14.16 -3.65
CA ALA A 177 -18.30 13.57 -3.27
C ALA A 177 -19.23 14.55 -2.54
N CYS A 178 -20.52 14.44 -2.82
CA CYS A 178 -21.56 15.12 -2.07
C CYS A 178 -21.65 14.56 -0.64
N PRO A 179 -21.67 15.41 0.41
CA PRO A 179 -21.84 14.96 1.79
C PRO A 179 -23.10 14.11 1.99
N GLU A 180 -23.00 13.01 2.74
CA GLU A 180 -24.07 12.03 3.00
C GLU A 180 -24.63 11.31 1.75
N ASN A 181 -24.27 11.73 0.53
CA ASN A 181 -24.64 11.07 -0.71
C ASN A 181 -23.42 10.90 -1.62
N PHE A 182 -22.52 9.99 -1.23
CA PHE A 182 -21.20 9.86 -1.82
C PHE A 182 -21.17 9.30 -3.25
N THR A 183 -22.32 8.96 -3.83
CA THR A 183 -22.43 8.53 -5.23
C THR A 183 -22.62 9.72 -6.18
N LEU A 184 -23.10 10.85 -5.65
CA LEU A 184 -23.18 12.12 -6.36
C LEU A 184 -21.91 12.95 -6.17
N ARG A 185 -21.60 13.77 -7.17
CA ARG A 185 -20.56 14.81 -7.03
C ARG A 185 -21.09 15.96 -6.19
N ASN A 186 -20.19 16.68 -5.54
CA ASN A 186 -20.50 17.87 -4.76
C ASN A 186 -21.09 18.99 -5.64
N SER A 187 -20.69 19.06 -6.92
CA SER A 187 -21.23 19.99 -7.91
C SER A 187 -22.52 19.50 -8.59
N ASP A 188 -23.02 18.30 -8.26
CA ASP A 188 -24.27 17.79 -8.82
C ASP A 188 -25.47 18.61 -8.32
N PRO A 189 -26.38 19.08 -9.19
CA PRO A 189 -27.58 19.82 -8.78
C PRO A 189 -28.48 19.07 -7.78
N GLN A 190 -28.39 17.74 -7.72
CA GLN A 190 -29.14 16.90 -6.79
C GLN A 190 -28.45 16.75 -5.44
N CYS A 191 -27.22 17.27 -5.25
CA CYS A 191 -26.55 17.26 -3.96
C CYS A 191 -27.30 18.19 -2.98
N PRO A 192 -27.91 17.66 -1.90
CA PRO A 192 -28.78 18.47 -1.04
C PRO A 192 -28.01 19.52 -0.23
N ASN A 193 -26.78 19.18 0.19
CA ASN A 193 -25.94 20.03 1.02
C ASN A 193 -24.50 20.02 0.50
N PRO A 194 -24.20 20.71 -0.62
CA PRO A 194 -22.83 20.79 -1.13
C PRO A 194 -21.88 21.39 -0.10
N ASP A 195 -20.73 20.76 0.09
CA ASP A 195 -19.67 21.31 0.91
C ASP A 195 -18.91 22.38 0.14
N LYS A 196 -18.92 23.59 0.68
CA LYS A 196 -18.27 24.77 0.08
C LYS A 196 -16.74 24.69 0.07
N ARG A 197 -16.15 23.77 0.82
CA ARG A 197 -14.70 23.51 0.83
C ARG A 197 -14.23 22.76 -0.42
N ILE A 198 -15.13 22.05 -1.10
CA ILE A 198 -14.84 21.37 -2.36
C ILE A 198 -15.10 22.36 -3.49
N ALA A 199 -14.07 22.66 -4.27
CA ALA A 199 -14.21 23.50 -5.45
C ALA A 199 -15.15 22.83 -6.48
N PRO A 200 -15.97 23.61 -7.22
CA PRO A 200 -16.86 23.07 -8.25
C PRO A 200 -16.15 22.31 -9.38
#